data_AF-A0A7C7PSS3-F1
#
_entry.id   AF-A0A7C7PSS3-F1
#
_cell.length_a   1.000
_cell.length_b   1.000
_cell.length_c   1.000
_cell.angle_alpha   90.00
_cell.angle_beta   90.00
_cell.angle_gamma   90.00
#
_symmetry.space_group_name_H-M   'P 1'
#
loop_
_entity.id
_entity.type
_entity.pdbx_description
1 polymer ?
#
loop_
_entity_poly.entity_id
_entity_poly.type
_entity_poly.pdbx_seq_one_letter_code
_entity_poly.pdbx_strand_id
1 'polypeptide(L)'
;GGAGRMDVLMRAVNSALFLSHGIRHDSHITLHLMGGPGPARRIWFDGSRLQGLHSDERAIAGQVNKVLQHPVPAIGQLVEIWPGLWHSGGDISTTIAEWSRENVTMVKLDADAASLKGEGGAELPERIGFFLSDDQPFTDDENSLLGKSMEERSLGSKWIQGHIAIGIVHHLLDEGASINI
;
A
#
# COMPACT_ATOMS: atom_id res chain seq x y z
N GLY A 1 -9.26 -0.81 -21.13
CA GLY A 1 -9.33 -1.65 -19.93
C GLY A 1 -9.20 -3.09 -20.36
N GLY A 2 -8.20 -3.81 -19.87
CA GLY A 2 -7.95 -5.21 -20.27
C GLY A 2 -6.92 -5.97 -19.40
N ALA A 3 -6.32 -5.32 -18.40
CA ALA A 3 -5.26 -5.88 -17.57
C ALA A 3 -5.47 -5.64 -16.05
N GLY A 4 -6.73 -5.68 -15.58
CA GLY A 4 -7.03 -5.56 -14.14
C GLY A 4 -6.63 -4.23 -13.51
N ARG A 5 -7.10 -3.11 -14.09
CA ARG A 5 -6.94 -1.73 -13.57
C ARG A 5 -5.54 -1.38 -13.03
N MET A 6 -4.51 -1.92 -13.69
CA MET A 6 -3.11 -1.64 -13.38
C MET A 6 -2.80 -0.14 -13.29
N ASP A 7 -3.50 0.69 -14.06
CA ASP A 7 -3.38 2.15 -14.01
C ASP A 7 -3.69 2.74 -12.61
N VAL A 8 -4.63 2.15 -11.87
CA VAL A 8 -4.95 2.55 -10.48
C VAL A 8 -3.78 2.23 -9.56
N LEU A 9 -3.19 1.04 -9.68
CA LEU A 9 -2.04 0.62 -8.89
C LEU A 9 -0.80 1.48 -9.21
N MET A 10 -0.56 1.83 -10.48
CA MET A 10 0.58 2.67 -10.85
C MET A 10 0.45 4.07 -10.25
N ARG A 11 -0.76 4.64 -10.22
CA ARG A 11 -1.02 5.91 -9.52
C ARG A 11 -0.78 5.79 -8.03
N ALA A 12 -1.20 4.68 -7.41
CA ALA A 12 -0.93 4.44 -5.99
C ALA A 12 0.57 4.38 -5.70
N VAL A 13 1.35 3.65 -6.50
CA VAL A 13 2.82 3.63 -6.38
C VAL A 13 3.42 5.02 -6.55
N ASN A 14 2.93 5.77 -7.54
CA ASN A 14 3.40 7.13 -7.80
C ASN A 14 3.16 8.04 -6.57
N SER A 15 1.92 8.09 -6.09
CA SER A 15 1.53 8.89 -4.91
C SER A 15 2.20 8.45 -3.61
N ALA A 16 2.50 7.16 -3.45
CA ALA A 16 3.15 6.65 -2.24
C ALA A 16 4.62 7.05 -2.17
N LEU A 17 5.32 7.10 -3.31
CA LEU A 17 6.77 7.15 -3.32
C LEU A 17 7.34 8.48 -3.83
N PHE A 18 6.74 9.12 -4.83
CA PHE A 18 7.42 10.22 -5.53
C PHE A 18 7.15 11.58 -4.92
N LEU A 19 8.21 12.39 -4.84
CA LEU A 19 8.18 13.82 -4.54
C LEU A 19 8.38 14.61 -5.84
N SER A 20 8.28 15.95 -5.76
CA SER A 20 8.64 16.82 -6.90
C SER A 20 10.09 16.59 -7.36
N HIS A 21 10.98 16.30 -6.40
CA HIS A 21 12.37 15.95 -6.64
C HIS A 21 12.74 14.76 -5.76
N GLY A 22 12.83 13.58 -6.36
CA GLY A 22 13.26 12.35 -5.68
C GLY A 22 12.11 11.46 -5.22
N ILE A 23 12.42 10.59 -4.25
CA ILE A 23 11.55 9.55 -3.71
C ILE A 23 11.54 9.68 -2.17
N ARG A 24 10.41 9.40 -1.55
CA ARG A 24 10.25 9.24 -0.10
C ARG A 24 11.01 8.00 0.35
N HIS A 25 12.09 8.20 1.10
CA HIS A 25 12.93 7.11 1.62
C HIS A 25 12.37 6.47 2.90
N ASP A 26 11.31 7.05 3.45
CA ASP A 26 10.55 6.60 4.62
C ASP A 26 9.17 6.03 4.24
N SER A 27 8.90 5.84 2.95
CA SER A 27 7.63 5.31 2.46
C SER A 27 7.80 4.08 1.58
N HIS A 28 6.82 3.20 1.67
CA HIS A 28 6.83 1.87 1.10
C HIS A 28 5.42 1.56 0.61
N ILE A 29 5.29 0.78 -0.46
CA ILE A 29 3.98 0.30 -0.94
C ILE A 29 4.07 -1.16 -1.36
N THR A 30 3.11 -1.96 -0.89
CA THR A 30 2.92 -3.34 -1.33
C THR A 30 1.67 -3.43 -2.19
N LEU A 31 1.82 -3.91 -3.41
CA LEU A 31 0.71 -4.22 -4.31
C LEU A 31 0.32 -5.68 -4.15
N HIS A 32 -0.94 -5.96 -3.84
CA HIS A 32 -1.52 -7.30 -3.82
C HIS A 32 -2.18 -7.59 -5.17
N LEU A 33 -1.52 -8.41 -5.98
CA LEU A 33 -2.02 -8.82 -7.30
C LEU A 33 -2.78 -10.14 -7.14
N MET A 34 -4.10 -10.02 -7.05
CA MET A 34 -5.04 -11.13 -6.82
C MET A 34 -5.72 -11.65 -8.10
N GLY A 35 -5.43 -11.04 -9.26
CA GLY A 35 -6.05 -11.38 -10.53
C GLY A 35 -5.30 -12.45 -11.33
N GLY A 36 -6.01 -13.06 -12.29
CA GLY A 36 -5.46 -14.07 -13.20
C GLY A 36 -5.52 -15.50 -12.64
N PRO A 37 -5.09 -16.51 -13.42
CA PRO A 37 -5.18 -17.93 -13.04
C PRO A 37 -4.04 -18.40 -12.11
N GLY A 38 -3.03 -17.56 -11.87
CA GLY A 38 -1.88 -17.87 -11.04
C GLY A 38 -2.13 -17.63 -9.55
N PRO A 39 -1.19 -18.04 -8.67
CA PRO A 39 -1.31 -17.74 -7.25
C PRO A 39 -1.15 -16.24 -6.99
N ALA A 40 -1.75 -15.79 -5.88
CA ALA A 40 -1.63 -14.41 -5.40
C ALA A 40 -0.16 -14.00 -5.25
N ARG A 41 0.14 -12.78 -5.70
CA ARG A 41 1.50 -12.21 -5.68
C ARG A 41 1.48 -10.86 -5.00
N ARG A 42 2.49 -10.61 -4.17
CA ARG A 42 2.76 -9.29 -3.62
C ARG A 42 4.00 -8.69 -4.27
N ILE A 43 3.94 -7.43 -4.65
CA ILE A 43 5.10 -6.66 -5.13
C ILE A 43 5.33 -5.51 -4.17
N TRP A 44 6.51 -5.46 -3.56
CA TRP A 44 6.87 -4.46 -2.57
C TRP A 44 7.90 -3.50 -3.14
N PHE A 45 7.55 -2.22 -3.12
CA PHE A 45 8.40 -1.10 -3.46
C PHE A 45 8.90 -0.46 -2.16
N ASP A 46 10.21 -0.52 -1.94
CA ASP A 46 10.90 0.02 -0.77
C ASP A 46 11.60 1.35 -1.13
N GLY A 47 10.99 2.47 -0.73
CA GLY A 47 11.48 3.81 -1.02
C GLY A 47 12.89 4.08 -0.49
N SER A 48 13.32 3.41 0.57
CA SER A 48 14.67 3.57 1.14
C SER A 48 15.78 3.00 0.23
N ARG A 49 15.43 2.05 -0.65
CA ARG A 49 16.38 1.31 -1.50
C ARG A 49 16.17 1.53 -2.99
N LEU A 50 15.00 2.00 -3.41
CA LEU A 50 14.64 2.12 -4.82
C LEU A 50 15.63 2.99 -5.59
N GLN A 51 16.07 2.48 -6.74
CA GLN A 51 16.95 3.19 -7.67
C GLN A 51 16.43 3.06 -9.09
N GLY A 52 16.55 4.15 -9.87
CA GLY A 52 16.24 4.13 -11.32
C GLY A 52 14.76 3.92 -11.66
N LEU A 53 13.84 4.08 -10.70
CA LEU A 53 12.40 4.11 -10.96
C LEU A 53 11.99 5.53 -11.37
N HIS A 54 11.30 5.66 -12.50
CA HIS A 54 10.74 6.93 -12.96
C HIS A 54 9.27 7.06 -12.54
N SER A 55 8.83 8.29 -12.27
CA SER A 55 7.48 8.60 -11.76
C SER A 55 6.35 8.43 -12.78
N ASP A 56 6.68 8.23 -14.06
CA ASP A 56 5.65 8.02 -15.07
C ASP A 56 5.01 6.63 -14.95
N GLU A 57 3.68 6.57 -15.09
CA GLU A 57 2.91 5.33 -14.90
C GLU A 57 3.39 4.19 -15.82
N ARG A 58 3.92 4.51 -17.01
CA ARG A 58 4.41 3.50 -17.97
C ARG A 58 5.71 2.86 -17.49
N ALA A 59 6.64 3.63 -16.93
CA ALA A 59 7.87 3.09 -16.37
C ALA A 59 7.59 2.18 -15.18
N ILE A 60 6.69 2.59 -14.26
CA ILE A 60 6.28 1.75 -13.13
C ILE A 60 5.62 0.46 -13.62
N ALA A 61 4.69 0.55 -14.59
CA ALA A 61 4.04 -0.62 -15.18
C ALA A 61 5.05 -1.54 -15.87
N GLY A 62 6.08 -0.97 -16.52
CA GLY A 62 7.19 -1.71 -17.09
C GLY A 62 7.95 -2.53 -16.04
N GLN A 63 8.19 -1.97 -14.86
CA GLN A 63 8.83 -2.71 -13.76
C GLN A 63 7.94 -3.82 -13.22
N VAL A 64 6.65 -3.55 -12.99
CA VAL A 64 5.69 -4.59 -12.57
C VAL A 64 5.62 -5.71 -13.60
N ASN A 65 5.53 -5.39 -14.89
CA ASN A 65 5.50 -6.40 -15.95
C ASN A 65 6.76 -7.28 -15.96
N LYS A 66 7.95 -6.70 -15.71
CA LYS A 66 9.17 -7.48 -15.57
C LYS A 66 9.09 -8.43 -14.37
N VAL A 67 8.63 -7.97 -13.20
CA VAL A 67 8.42 -8.83 -12.02
C VAL A 67 7.50 -10.00 -12.36
N LEU A 68 6.42 -9.77 -13.12
CA LEU A 68 5.46 -10.81 -13.52
C LEU A 68 6.07 -11.89 -14.43
N GLN A 69 7.20 -11.65 -15.08
CA GLN A 69 7.91 -12.68 -15.86
C GLN A 69 8.66 -13.70 -14.98
N HIS A 70 8.83 -13.41 -13.69
CA HIS A 70 9.45 -14.34 -12.74
C HIS A 70 8.40 -15.27 -12.11
N PRO A 71 8.75 -16.54 -11.79
CA PRO A 71 7.90 -17.41 -10.98
C PRO A 71 7.50 -16.75 -9.66
N VAL A 72 6.29 -17.04 -9.17
CA VAL A 72 5.85 -16.54 -7.85
C VAL A 72 6.66 -17.27 -6.77
N PRO A 73 7.37 -16.56 -5.87
CA PRO A 73 8.05 -17.19 -4.74
C PRO A 73 7.07 -17.87 -3.79
N ALA A 74 7.56 -18.78 -2.96
CA ALA A 74 6.74 -19.34 -1.88
C ALA A 74 6.28 -18.24 -0.92
N ILE A 75 5.12 -18.45 -0.27
CA ILE A 75 4.64 -17.55 0.79
C ILE A 75 5.71 -17.49 1.90
N GLY A 76 6.04 -16.27 2.35
CA GLY A 76 7.10 -16.02 3.33
C GLY A 76 8.52 -15.93 2.74
N GLN A 77 8.69 -16.16 1.44
CA GLN A 77 9.95 -15.91 0.74
C GLN A 77 9.89 -14.58 -0.01
N LEU A 78 10.67 -13.59 0.45
CA LEU A 78 10.83 -12.31 -0.22
C LEU A 78 12.07 -12.33 -1.12
N VAL A 79 11.90 -11.99 -2.39
CA VAL A 79 12.98 -12.00 -3.40
C VAL A 79 13.14 -10.60 -3.99
N GLU A 80 14.37 -10.09 -4.01
CA GLU A 80 14.71 -8.82 -4.68
C GLU A 80 14.86 -9.05 -6.17
N ILE A 81 14.17 -8.26 -6.98
CA ILE A 81 14.30 -8.29 -8.44
C ILE A 81 15.36 -7.27 -8.87
N TRP A 82 15.29 -6.06 -8.32
CA TRP A 82 16.32 -5.02 -8.39
C TRP A 82 16.29 -4.19 -7.09
N PRO A 83 17.31 -3.34 -6.82
CA PRO A 83 17.38 -2.55 -5.60
C PRO A 83 16.04 -1.88 -5.23
N GLY A 84 15.46 -2.32 -4.11
CA GLY A 84 14.21 -1.80 -3.56
C GLY A 84 12.92 -2.27 -4.25
N LEU A 85 13.00 -3.14 -5.25
CA LEU A 85 11.82 -3.82 -5.83
C LEU A 85 11.85 -5.30 -5.50
N TRP A 86 10.91 -5.71 -4.66
CA TRP A 86 10.79 -7.04 -4.13
C TRP A 86 9.48 -7.69 -4.54
N HIS A 87 9.41 -9.01 -4.48
CA HIS A 87 8.14 -9.73 -4.59
C HIS A 87 8.11 -10.98 -3.72
N SER A 88 6.90 -11.43 -3.41
CA SER A 88 6.65 -12.70 -2.72
C SER A 88 5.31 -13.27 -3.16
N GLY A 89 5.09 -14.55 -2.88
CA GLY A 89 3.74 -15.10 -2.89
C GLY A 89 2.93 -14.62 -1.68
N GLY A 90 1.61 -14.74 -1.77
CA GLY A 90 0.69 -14.46 -0.67
C GLY A 90 -0.27 -13.32 -0.97
N ASP A 91 -1.15 -13.07 -0.01
CA ASP A 91 -2.27 -12.14 -0.10
C ASP A 91 -2.24 -11.13 1.06
N ILE A 92 -3.34 -10.42 1.26
CA ILE A 92 -3.48 -9.43 2.34
C ILE A 92 -3.28 -10.05 3.73
N SER A 93 -3.71 -11.30 3.94
CA SER A 93 -3.53 -12.01 5.22
C SER A 93 -2.06 -12.24 5.54
N THR A 94 -1.25 -12.47 4.51
CA THR A 94 0.20 -12.61 4.63
C THR A 94 0.83 -11.30 5.09
N THR A 95 0.41 -10.16 4.52
CA THR A 95 0.88 -8.83 4.95
C THR A 95 0.48 -8.54 6.40
N ILE A 96 -0.77 -8.82 6.78
CA ILE A 96 -1.24 -8.60 8.16
C ILE A 96 -0.40 -9.41 9.16
N ALA A 97 -0.11 -10.68 8.86
CA ALA A 97 0.70 -11.53 9.73
C ALA A 97 2.18 -11.08 9.83
N GLU A 98 2.76 -10.57 8.74
CA GLU A 98 4.11 -9.98 8.75
C GLU A 98 4.14 -8.68 9.56
N TRP A 99 3.24 -7.75 9.26
CA TRP A 99 3.15 -6.44 9.90
C TRP A 99 2.81 -6.54 11.40
N SER A 100 1.98 -7.51 11.79
CA SER A 100 1.74 -7.81 13.21
C SER A 100 3.01 -8.26 13.94
N ARG A 101 3.84 -9.12 13.32
CA ARG A 101 5.13 -9.54 13.91
C ARG A 101 6.15 -8.40 13.98
N GLU A 102 6.05 -7.43 13.08
CA GLU A 102 6.92 -6.27 12.99
C GLU A 102 6.44 -5.06 13.80
N ASN A 103 5.35 -5.22 14.57
CA ASN A 103 4.70 -4.18 15.37
C ASN A 103 4.33 -2.93 14.54
N VAL A 104 3.80 -3.13 13.34
CA VAL A 104 3.25 -2.04 12.52
C VAL A 104 1.84 -1.74 13.01
N THR A 105 1.56 -0.47 13.31
CA THR A 105 0.19 -0.01 13.57
C THR A 105 -0.59 -0.02 12.26
N MET A 106 -1.55 -0.93 12.14
CA MET A 106 -2.33 -1.14 10.92
C MET A 106 -3.62 -0.32 10.97
N VAL A 107 -3.98 0.28 9.84
CA VAL A 107 -5.18 1.10 9.68
C VAL A 107 -5.84 0.77 8.34
N LYS A 108 -7.12 0.43 8.33
CA LYS A 108 -7.92 0.36 7.10
C LYS A 108 -8.52 1.73 6.82
N LEU A 109 -8.36 2.24 5.60
CA LEU A 109 -9.03 3.47 5.20
C LEU A 109 -10.44 3.17 4.68
N ASP A 110 -11.44 3.76 5.32
CA ASP A 110 -12.86 3.57 5.03
C ASP A 110 -13.63 4.88 5.21
N ALA A 111 -14.43 5.29 4.22
CA ALA A 111 -15.12 6.58 4.23
C ALA A 111 -16.17 6.68 5.34
N ASP A 112 -16.75 5.55 5.75
CA ASP A 112 -17.81 5.46 6.75
C ASP A 112 -17.28 5.34 8.19
N ALA A 113 -15.96 5.27 8.38
CA ALA A 113 -15.32 5.15 9.68
C ALA A 113 -15.10 6.51 10.38
N ALA A 114 -14.62 6.46 11.63
CA ALA A 114 -14.23 7.67 12.37
C ALA A 114 -13.08 8.42 11.67
N SER A 115 -13.01 9.73 11.80
CA SER A 115 -11.95 10.55 11.21
C SER A 115 -10.56 10.07 11.62
N LEU A 116 -9.66 9.92 10.63
CA LEU A 116 -8.23 9.69 10.85
C LEU A 116 -7.59 10.89 11.54
N LYS A 117 -8.02 12.11 11.21
CA LYS A 117 -7.53 13.32 11.89
C LYS A 117 -8.03 13.30 13.32
N GLY A 118 -7.10 13.31 14.28
CA GLY A 118 -7.34 13.36 15.71
C GLY A 118 -7.38 14.80 16.25
N GLU A 119 -7.78 14.93 17.51
CA GLU A 119 -7.95 16.23 18.20
C GLU A 119 -6.88 16.50 19.28
N GLY A 120 -5.81 15.70 19.38
CA GLY A 120 -4.78 15.85 20.44
C GLY A 120 -3.38 15.35 20.06
N GLY A 121 -2.34 15.84 20.73
CA GLY A 121 -0.92 15.59 20.39
C GLY A 121 -0.38 14.20 20.76
N ALA A 122 -1.09 13.13 20.42
CA ALA A 122 -0.56 11.77 20.55
C ALA A 122 0.68 11.61 19.66
N GLU A 123 1.70 10.93 20.18
CA GLU A 123 2.90 10.60 19.39
C GLU A 123 2.54 9.60 18.29
N LEU A 124 3.08 9.83 17.09
CA LEU A 124 2.93 8.91 15.98
C LEU A 124 3.64 7.59 16.29
N PRO A 125 3.05 6.42 15.95
CA PRO A 125 3.76 5.15 16.01
C PRO A 125 5.03 5.18 15.16
N GLU A 126 6.04 4.41 15.57
CA GLU A 126 7.28 4.25 14.81
C GLU A 126 7.02 3.70 13.40
N ARG A 127 6.03 2.80 13.28
CA ARG A 127 5.62 2.18 12.01
C ARG A 127 4.12 2.18 11.89
N ILE A 128 3.63 2.73 10.78
CA ILE A 128 2.21 2.77 10.46
C ILE A 128 1.98 2.24 9.04
N GLY A 129 0.94 1.45 8.89
CA GLY A 129 0.58 0.79 7.64
C GLY A 129 -0.88 1.02 7.30
N PHE A 130 -1.15 1.53 6.11
CA PHE A 130 -2.50 1.82 5.63
C PHE A 130 -2.94 0.80 4.59
N PHE A 131 -4.12 0.22 4.78
CA PHE A 131 -4.77 -0.66 3.81
C PHE A 131 -5.81 0.13 3.01
N LEU A 132 -5.71 0.01 1.69
CA LEU A 132 -6.56 0.66 0.69
C LEU A 132 -7.00 -0.40 -0.31
N SER A 133 -8.28 -0.38 -0.67
CA SER A 133 -8.78 -1.19 -1.78
C SER A 133 -8.43 -0.52 -3.12
N ASP A 134 -8.58 -1.25 -4.22
CA ASP A 134 -8.32 -0.75 -5.56
C ASP A 134 -9.54 0.01 -6.13
N ASP A 135 -10.01 -0.31 -7.33
CA ASP A 135 -11.27 0.24 -7.85
C ASP A 135 -12.50 -0.54 -7.40
N GLN A 136 -12.32 -1.68 -6.71
CA GLN A 136 -13.36 -2.45 -6.08
C GLN A 136 -13.25 -2.35 -4.56
N PRO A 137 -14.37 -2.47 -3.82
CA PRO A 137 -14.32 -2.61 -2.38
C PRO A 137 -13.67 -3.94 -2.00
N PHE A 138 -13.13 -4.02 -0.78
CA PHE A 138 -12.74 -5.29 -0.19
C PHE A 138 -13.93 -6.26 -0.16
N THR A 139 -13.65 -7.54 -0.35
CA THR A 139 -14.64 -8.61 -0.21
C THR A 139 -15.09 -8.77 1.25
N ASP A 140 -16.21 -9.47 1.48
CA ASP A 140 -16.70 -9.72 2.84
C ASP A 140 -15.69 -10.51 3.70
N ASP A 141 -14.96 -11.44 3.08
CA ASP A 141 -13.91 -12.22 3.74
C ASP A 141 -12.71 -11.32 4.13
N GLU A 142 -12.30 -10.42 3.23
CA GLU A 142 -11.25 -9.44 3.51
C GLU A 142 -11.69 -8.45 4.60
N ASN A 143 -12.90 -7.89 4.53
CA ASN A 143 -13.42 -7.00 5.57
C ASN A 143 -13.50 -7.70 6.93
N SER A 144 -13.92 -8.97 6.95
CA SER A 144 -13.95 -9.77 8.18
C SER A 144 -12.57 -10.02 8.78
N LEU A 145 -11.55 -10.15 7.93
CA LEU A 145 -10.14 -10.29 8.34
C LEU A 145 -9.57 -8.96 8.84
N LEU A 146 -9.80 -7.88 8.09
CA LEU A 146 -9.33 -6.53 8.41
C LEU A 146 -9.93 -6.06 9.73
N GLY A 147 -11.25 -6.16 9.92
CA GLY A 147 -11.93 -5.73 11.14
C GLY A 147 -11.53 -6.48 12.42
N LYS A 148 -10.85 -7.63 12.30
CA LYS A 148 -10.26 -8.35 13.45
C LYS A 148 -8.84 -7.89 13.79
N SER A 149 -8.17 -7.22 12.86
CA SER A 149 -6.72 -7.03 12.89
C SER A 149 -6.30 -5.58 13.02
N MET A 150 -7.18 -4.62 12.70
CA MET A 150 -6.86 -3.21 12.65
C MET A 150 -8.09 -2.33 12.85
N GLU A 151 -7.85 -1.05 13.11
CA GLU A 151 -8.90 -0.06 13.17
C GLU A 151 -9.22 0.51 11.79
N GLU A 152 -10.45 0.98 11.63
CA GLU A 152 -10.90 1.67 10.41
C GLU A 152 -10.89 3.19 10.64
N ARG A 153 -10.43 3.96 9.65
CA ARG A 153 -10.41 5.43 9.69
C ARG A 153 -10.74 6.08 8.36
N SER A 154 -11.38 7.24 8.45
CA SER A 154 -11.86 8.02 7.31
C SER A 154 -11.01 9.26 7.06
N LEU A 155 -10.79 9.59 5.78
CA LEU A 155 -10.19 10.86 5.35
C LEU A 155 -11.25 11.92 5.01
N GLY A 156 -12.52 11.61 5.27
CA GLY A 156 -13.67 12.44 4.96
C GLY A 156 -14.83 11.61 4.41
N SER A 157 -16.02 12.21 4.37
CA SER A 157 -17.28 11.52 4.01
C SER A 157 -17.43 11.17 2.51
N LYS A 158 -16.39 11.39 1.70
CA LYS A 158 -16.42 11.09 0.27
C LYS A 158 -15.53 9.91 -0.04
N TRP A 159 -16.05 9.00 -0.86
CA TRP A 159 -15.27 7.96 -1.50
C TRP A 159 -14.32 8.58 -2.53
N ILE A 160 -13.05 8.68 -2.16
CA ILE A 160 -11.97 9.24 -2.98
C ILE A 160 -11.14 8.11 -3.60
N GLN A 161 -10.46 8.41 -4.70
CA GLN A 161 -9.56 7.45 -5.35
C GLN A 161 -8.36 7.15 -4.44
N GLY A 162 -7.93 5.88 -4.38
CA GLY A 162 -6.89 5.44 -3.44
C GLY A 162 -5.58 6.24 -3.52
N HIS A 163 -5.14 6.64 -4.71
CA HIS A 163 -3.94 7.48 -4.86
C HIS A 163 -4.08 8.89 -4.27
N ILE A 164 -5.30 9.46 -4.26
CA ILE A 164 -5.60 10.72 -3.57
C ILE A 164 -5.61 10.51 -2.06
N ALA A 165 -6.16 9.39 -1.58
CA ALA A 165 -6.11 9.04 -0.16
C ALA A 165 -4.67 8.94 0.35
N ILE A 166 -3.78 8.29 -0.42
CA ILE A 166 -2.34 8.23 -0.12
C ILE A 166 -1.74 9.64 0.00
N GLY A 167 -2.05 10.54 -0.95
CA GLY A 167 -1.56 11.92 -0.91
C GLY A 167 -2.03 12.69 0.33
N ILE A 168 -3.29 12.51 0.74
CA ILE A 168 -3.83 13.15 1.95
C ILE A 168 -3.16 12.59 3.21
N VAL A 169 -2.96 11.26 3.30
CA VAL A 169 -2.26 10.64 4.42
C VAL A 169 -0.84 11.20 4.53
N HIS A 170 -0.10 11.24 3.42
CA HIS A 170 1.24 11.83 3.38
C HIS A 170 1.24 13.28 3.86
N HIS A 171 0.30 14.09 3.38
CA HIS A 171 0.17 15.47 3.83
C HIS A 171 -0.08 15.58 5.35
N LEU A 172 -0.97 14.77 5.92
CA LEU A 172 -1.23 14.75 7.36
C LEU A 172 0.01 14.36 8.16
N LEU A 173 0.74 13.33 7.71
CA LEU A 173 1.96 12.86 8.38
C LEU A 173 3.10 13.89 8.27
N ASP A 174 3.28 14.51 7.09
CA ASP A 174 4.28 15.55 6.85
C ASP A 174 4.04 16.80 7.72
N GLU A 175 2.77 17.17 7.96
CA GLU A 175 2.42 18.27 8.86
C GLU A 175 2.55 17.92 10.34
N GLY A 176 2.91 16.68 10.68
CA GLY A 176 2.91 16.18 12.06
C GLY A 176 1.52 16.25 12.69
N ALA A 177 0.46 16.11 11.87
CA ALA A 177 -0.89 16.19 12.35
C ALA A 177 -1.19 15.03 13.32
N SER A 178 -1.90 15.36 14.38
CA SER A 178 -2.51 14.37 15.27
C SER A 178 -3.40 13.42 14.48
N ILE A 179 -3.11 12.12 14.57
CA ILE A 179 -3.96 11.07 14.00
C ILE A 179 -4.60 10.24 15.12
N ASN A 180 -5.84 9.86 14.89
CA ASN A 180 -6.66 9.06 15.78
C ASN A 180 -6.47 7.60 15.38
N ILE A 181 -5.58 6.87 16.05
CA ILE A 181 -5.24 5.45 15.80
C ILE A 181 -4.80 4.76 17.09
#